data_AF-A0A371FVZ0-F1
#
_entry.id   AF-A0A371FVZ0-F1
#
_cell.length_a   1.000
_cell.length_b   1.000
_cell.length_c   1.000
_cell.angle_alpha   90.00
_cell.angle_beta   90.00
_cell.angle_gamma   90.00
#
_symmetry.space_group_name_H-M   'P 1'
#
loop_
_entity.id
_entity.type
_entity.pdbx_description
1 polymer ?
#
loop_
_entity_poly.entity_id
_entity_poly.type
_entity_poly.pdbx_seq_one_letter_code
_entity_poly.pdbx_strand_id
1 'polypeptide(L)'
;MQDQGLGSDRLLERTNQKMHLPVFDAQNPEFMSNEEWDFEHQQVCGFIQLSMDDNVYNHIACEIHAMTLWEKIESLYASKCG
;
A
#
# COMPACT_ATOMS: atom_id res chain seq x y z
N MET A 1 -41.83 -4.94 -13.91
CA MET A 1 -40.66 -4.05 -14.10
C MET A 1 -39.60 -4.53 -13.14
N GLN A 2 -38.53 -5.14 -13.65
CA GLN A 2 -37.40 -5.59 -12.83
C GLN A 2 -36.38 -4.46 -12.79
N ASP A 3 -36.11 -3.99 -11.57
CA ASP A 3 -35.10 -2.98 -11.26
C ASP A 3 -33.69 -3.51 -11.61
N GLN A 4 -33.01 -2.83 -12.53
CA GLN A 4 -31.63 -3.13 -12.94
C GLN A 4 -30.61 -2.18 -12.29
N GLY A 5 -31.00 -1.34 -11.33
CA GLY A 5 -30.13 -0.29 -10.75
C GLY A 5 -29.05 -0.78 -9.78
N LEU A 6 -29.21 -1.95 -9.15
CA LEU A 6 -28.36 -2.39 -8.03
C LEU A 6 -26.97 -2.97 -8.40
N GLY A 7 -26.65 -3.08 -9.69
CA GLY A 7 -25.38 -3.65 -10.17
C GLY A 7 -24.27 -2.61 -10.33
N SER A 8 -24.63 -1.41 -10.79
CA SER A 8 -23.69 -0.33 -11.09
C SER A 8 -23.13 0.32 -9.83
N ASP A 9 -23.94 0.51 -8.80
CA ASP A 9 -23.48 1.07 -7.50
C ASP A 9 -22.44 0.18 -6.83
N ARG A 10 -22.63 -1.15 -6.84
CA ARG A 10 -21.65 -2.11 -6.28
C ARG A 10 -20.34 -2.15 -7.06
N LEU A 11 -20.38 -1.95 -8.37
CA LEU A 11 -19.18 -1.83 -9.20
C LEU A 11 -18.47 -0.49 -8.97
N LEU A 12 -19.24 0.60 -8.84
CA LEU A 12 -18.71 1.94 -8.58
C LEU A 12 -18.08 2.05 -7.19
N GLU A 13 -18.68 1.44 -6.17
CA GLU A 13 -18.09 1.32 -4.83
C GLU A 13 -16.82 0.47 -4.84
N ARG A 14 -16.81 -0.67 -5.54
CA ARG A 14 -15.59 -1.47 -5.74
C ARG A 14 -14.47 -0.69 -6.42
N THR A 15 -14.79 0.17 -7.39
CA THR A 15 -13.78 1.01 -8.05
C THR A 15 -13.30 2.17 -7.17
N ASN A 16 -14.18 2.77 -6.35
CA ASN A 16 -13.78 3.82 -5.41
C ASN A 16 -12.90 3.28 -4.28
N GLN A 17 -13.16 2.05 -3.79
CA GLN A 17 -12.30 1.39 -2.80
C GLN A 17 -10.89 1.08 -3.34
N LYS A 18 -10.73 0.90 -4.65
CA LYS A 18 -9.40 0.71 -5.28
C LYS A 18 -8.61 2.01 -5.44
N MET A 19 -9.22 3.18 -5.24
CA MET A 19 -8.54 4.49 -5.41
C MET A 19 -7.85 4.97 -4.13
N HIS A 20 -8.30 4.54 -2.96
CA HIS A 20 -7.50 4.60 -1.74
C HIS A 20 -6.63 3.36 -1.70
N LEU A 21 -5.31 3.49 -1.89
CA LEU A 21 -4.38 2.38 -1.75
C LEU A 21 -4.53 1.80 -0.34
N PRO A 22 -5.12 0.60 -0.20
CA PRO A 22 -5.39 0.05 1.11
C PRO A 22 -4.10 -0.44 1.77
N VAL A 23 -2.96 -0.42 1.05
CA VAL A 23 -1.63 -0.88 1.48
C VAL A 23 -1.10 -0.26 2.79
N PHE A 24 -1.66 0.86 3.25
CA PHE A 24 -1.32 1.46 4.54
C PHE A 24 -2.35 1.16 5.64
N ASP A 25 -3.40 0.39 5.34
CA ASP A 25 -4.30 -0.14 6.34
C ASP A 25 -3.64 -1.32 7.08
N ALA A 26 -3.95 -1.46 8.36
CA ALA A 26 -3.38 -2.51 9.21
C ALA A 26 -3.87 -3.93 8.84
N GLN A 27 -4.90 -4.05 8.01
CA GLN A 27 -5.56 -5.31 7.67
C GLN A 27 -5.86 -5.34 6.17
N ASN A 28 -5.65 -6.49 5.55
CA ASN A 28 -6.08 -6.74 4.17
C ASN A 28 -7.62 -6.59 4.06
N PRO A 29 -8.14 -5.79 3.11
CA PRO A 29 -9.57 -5.68 2.88
C PRO A 29 -10.23 -6.99 2.47
N GLU A 30 -11.47 -7.21 2.91
CA GLU A 30 -12.23 -8.44 2.62
C GLU A 30 -12.45 -8.74 1.13
N PHE A 31 -12.31 -7.72 0.27
CA PHE A 31 -12.50 -7.83 -1.18
C PHE A 31 -11.23 -8.18 -1.96
N MET A 32 -10.08 -8.28 -1.28
CA MET A 32 -8.77 -8.52 -1.90
C MET A 32 -8.17 -9.83 -1.37
N SER A 33 -7.56 -10.64 -2.25
CA SER A 33 -6.85 -11.84 -1.78
C SER A 33 -5.57 -11.48 -1.04
N ASN A 34 -5.05 -12.40 -0.23
CA ASN A 34 -3.74 -12.19 0.41
C ASN A 34 -2.61 -12.07 -0.64
N GLU A 35 -2.66 -12.81 -1.75
CA GLU A 35 -1.65 -12.67 -2.81
C GLU A 35 -1.73 -11.30 -3.51
N GLU A 36 -2.94 -10.80 -3.79
CA GLU A 36 -3.13 -9.46 -4.36
C GLU A 36 -2.62 -8.39 -3.39
N TRP A 37 -2.92 -8.55 -2.10
CA TRP A 37 -2.45 -7.67 -1.03
C TRP A 37 -0.93 -7.63 -0.90
N ASP A 38 -0.29 -8.80 -0.87
CA ASP A 38 1.17 -8.93 -0.81
C ASP A 38 1.83 -8.34 -2.06
N PHE A 39 1.21 -8.51 -3.23
CA PHE A 39 1.69 -7.91 -4.47
C PHE A 39 1.62 -6.37 -4.42
N GLU A 40 0.53 -5.79 -3.94
CA GLU A 40 0.42 -4.33 -3.77
C GLU A 40 1.46 -3.80 -2.78
N HIS A 41 1.73 -4.52 -1.68
CA HIS A 41 2.79 -4.16 -0.73
C HIS A 41 4.17 -4.15 -1.39
N GLN A 42 4.48 -5.19 -2.17
CA GLN A 42 5.74 -5.28 -2.90
C GLN A 42 5.87 -4.16 -3.95
N GLN A 43 4.80 -3.82 -4.65
CA GLN A 43 4.79 -2.74 -5.64
C GLN A 43 5.08 -1.38 -4.99
N VAL A 44 4.42 -1.08 -3.86
CA VAL A 44 4.65 0.16 -3.13
C VAL A 44 6.05 0.20 -2.50
N CYS A 45 6.50 -0.90 -1.89
CA CYS A 45 7.88 -1.01 -1.39
C CYS A 45 8.91 -0.77 -2.51
N GLY A 46 8.75 -1.43 -3.65
CA GLY A 46 9.64 -1.27 -4.81
C GLY A 46 9.64 0.17 -5.32
N PHE A 47 8.47 0.81 -5.42
CA PHE A 47 8.36 2.21 -5.83
C PHE A 47 9.10 3.16 -4.87
N ILE A 48 8.93 2.96 -3.56
CA ILE A 48 9.61 3.79 -2.56
C ILE A 48 11.12 3.53 -2.60
N GLN A 49 11.55 2.27 -2.63
CA GLN A 49 12.96 1.88 -2.70
C GLN A 49 13.67 2.46 -3.92
N LEU A 50 13.02 2.47 -5.10
CA LEU A 50 13.55 3.08 -6.31
C LEU A 50 13.75 4.60 -6.22
N SER A 51 13.04 5.25 -5.29
CA SER A 51 13.08 6.70 -5.12
C SER A 51 14.11 7.15 -4.07
N MET A 52 14.76 6.20 -3.36
CA MET A 52 15.66 6.49 -2.26
C MET A 52 17.12 6.43 -2.68
N ASP A 53 17.95 7.30 -2.08
CA ASP A 53 19.40 7.24 -2.21
C ASP A 53 19.97 5.95 -1.58
N ASP A 54 21.13 5.50 -2.05
CA ASP A 54 21.81 4.28 -1.59
C ASP A 54 21.99 4.23 -0.06
N ASN A 55 22.18 5.39 0.58
CA ASN A 55 22.37 5.49 2.02
C ASN A 55 21.11 5.14 2.82
N VAL A 56 19.90 5.38 2.27
CA VAL A 56 18.62 5.00 2.88
C VAL A 56 18.20 3.62 2.37
N TYR A 57 18.39 3.35 1.08
CA TYR A 57 18.05 2.08 0.43
C TYR A 57 18.63 0.87 1.18
N ASN A 58 19.91 0.91 1.53
CA ASN A 58 20.58 -0.18 2.26
C ASN A 58 19.92 -0.53 3.61
N HIS A 59 19.19 0.41 4.21
CA HIS A 59 18.46 0.17 5.46
C HIS A 59 17.06 -0.39 5.23
N ILE A 60 16.46 -0.22 4.05
CA ILE A 60 15.05 -0.56 3.76
C ILE A 60 14.89 -1.65 2.69
N ALA A 61 15.98 -2.13 2.07
CA ALA A 61 15.95 -3.05 0.92
C ALA A 61 15.23 -4.39 1.20
N CYS A 62 15.23 -4.85 2.45
CA CYS A 62 14.59 -6.11 2.83
C CYS A 62 13.12 -5.94 3.27
N GLU A 63 12.61 -4.71 3.35
CA GLU A 63 11.24 -4.47 3.82
C GLU A 63 10.25 -4.78 2.69
N ILE A 64 9.36 -5.74 2.96
CA ILE A 64 8.33 -6.20 2.03
C ILE A 64 6.95 -5.62 2.35
N HIS A 65 6.81 -4.95 3.49
CA HIS A 65 5.56 -4.35 3.94
C HIS A 65 5.67 -2.83 3.97
N ALA A 66 4.80 -2.15 3.21
CA ALA A 66 4.84 -0.71 2.99
C ALA A 66 4.79 0.12 4.29
N MET A 67 3.94 -0.25 5.26
CA MET A 67 3.88 0.43 6.56
C MET A 67 5.21 0.36 7.31
N THR A 68 5.78 -0.84 7.49
CA THR A 68 7.07 -1.04 8.16
C THR A 68 8.20 -0.29 7.47
N LEU A 69 8.20 -0.30 6.14
CA LEU A 69 9.15 0.46 5.34
C LEU A 69 9.01 1.97 5.60
N TRP A 70 7.78 2.49 5.63
CA TRP A 70 7.49 3.90 5.91
C TRP A 70 7.94 4.33 7.31
N GLU A 71 7.58 3.58 8.34
CA GLU A 71 7.99 3.85 9.73
C GLU A 71 9.53 3.88 9.87
N LYS A 72 10.22 2.99 9.17
CA LYS A 72 11.69 2.93 9.17
C LYS A 72 12.30 4.15 8.50
N ILE A 73 11.71 4.63 7.40
CA ILE A 73 12.12 5.87 6.74
C ILE A 73 11.91 7.06 7.69
N GLU A 74 10.74 7.18 8.31
CA GLU A 74 10.45 8.25 9.28
C GLU A 74 11.48 8.27 10.42
N SER A 75 11.78 7.10 10.99
CA SER A 75 12.77 6.96 12.06
C SER A 75 14.18 7.38 11.63
N LEU A 76 14.61 7.01 10.42
CA LEU A 76 15.92 7.41 9.88
C LEU A 76 16.03 8.93 9.71
N TYR A 77 14.97 9.58 9.23
CA TYR A 77 14.97 11.03 9.08
C TYR A 77 14.84 11.78 10.41
N ALA A 78 14.02 11.28 11.34
CA ALA A 78 13.93 11.83 12.69
C ALA A 78 15.26 11.74 13.45
N SER A 79 15.99 10.62 13.29
CA SER A 79 17.31 10.39 13.90
C SER A 79 18.39 11.34 13.35
N LYS A 80 18.32 11.74 12.08
CA LYS A 80 19.26 12.71 11.48
C LYS A 80 18.96 14.17 11.85
N CYS A 81 17.80 14.46 12.42
CA CYS A 81 17.41 15.79 12.89
C CYS A 81 17.74 16.05 14.38
N GLY A 82 18.54 15.18 15.02
CA GLY A 82 19.03 15.34 16.40
C GLY A 82 20.27 16.22 16.52
#